data_AF-A0A7J3U8Z8-F1
#
_entry.id   AF-A0A7J3U8Z8-F1
#
_cell.length_a   1.000
_cell.length_b   1.000
_cell.length_c   1.000
_cell.angle_alpha   90.00
_cell.angle_beta   90.00
_cell.angle_gamma   90.00
#
_symmetry.space_group_name_H-M   'P 1'
#
loop_
_entity.id
_entity.type
_entity.pdbx_description
1 polymer ?
#
loop_
_entity_poly.entity_id
_entity_poly.type
_entity_poly.pdbx_seq_one_letter_code
_entity_poly.pdbx_strand_id
1 'polypeptide(L)'
;MKTDKMDELGEAIDSLSLGVLSNFNRSYELICSIYEGVQSFGLNGFLDVYDFAEKCFDVEVNQTIRHDLEHVLENLTDVVIAEAHGNNKPGAHGLSIYLPNPSHPIYETKYGESEYGLDFAGDTHWDELLNRIWLKKIRGIAIGSATVGNEIEVSDILRFIDDCNINMLIVDFGWITWSWNITNFNAVNVLINATQQRSIPTWVMYRARTLPGQYKDIQHQVHKNGEVDEREICFTSPEGRNWSIRWAHKLLEKYPAIDGLILYNPHFLPDCCYCSRCLEKFAKDTGIDGNPAQFDTQSPQYEAWSNWRTRELADFIKEWKNSVATLYPHLKVGLVLDSGDTAYLTGQNLTELGEIVDMICPFVALDSVTDNDFAGGICNHVKEATNATVVADIKIYGPYDNNDNDIVNAIDSSLKSNGDGFFLWDFDSLDPGRYNIDLVKKAYNPYYYGSPRYTSNSQSSLSNYEPIFIVVVKMVLTVVSILFLILLKQKRFV
;
A
#
# COMPACT_ATOMS: atom_id res chain seq x y z
N MET A 1 40.44 -14.18 -6.59
CA MET A 1 39.32 -14.19 -7.55
C MET A 1 39.86 -14.21 -8.96
N LYS A 2 39.33 -15.07 -9.83
CA LYS A 2 39.63 -15.13 -11.26
C LYS A 2 38.72 -14.13 -11.96
N THR A 3 39.26 -12.96 -12.29
CA THR A 3 38.47 -11.86 -12.87
C THR A 3 37.99 -12.19 -14.28
N ASP A 4 38.70 -13.05 -15.00
CA ASP A 4 38.33 -13.59 -16.31
C ASP A 4 37.14 -14.57 -16.26
N LYS A 5 36.62 -14.86 -15.06
CA LYS A 5 35.43 -15.70 -14.83
C LYS A 5 34.23 -14.93 -14.29
N MET A 6 34.38 -13.62 -14.09
CA MET A 6 33.34 -12.80 -13.48
C MET A 6 32.15 -12.60 -14.40
N ASP A 7 32.40 -12.51 -15.71
CA ASP A 7 31.34 -12.31 -16.71
C ASP A 7 30.39 -13.52 -16.72
N GLU A 8 30.92 -14.75 -16.71
CA GLU A 8 30.09 -15.96 -16.67
C GLU A 8 29.28 -16.08 -15.36
N LEU A 9 29.85 -15.65 -14.22
CA LEU A 9 29.10 -15.56 -12.97
C LEU A 9 28.01 -14.47 -13.02
N GLY A 10 28.30 -13.33 -13.63
CA GLY A 10 27.34 -12.26 -13.87
C GLY A 10 26.15 -12.75 -14.71
N GLU A 11 26.40 -13.43 -15.83
CA GLU A 11 25.37 -14.04 -16.69
C GLU A 11 24.53 -15.09 -15.95
N ALA A 12 25.15 -15.89 -15.08
CA ALA A 12 24.44 -16.87 -14.26
C ALA A 12 23.50 -16.20 -13.24
N ILE A 13 23.96 -15.14 -12.56
CA ILE A 13 23.12 -14.38 -11.61
C ILE A 13 22.03 -13.59 -12.35
N ASP A 14 22.31 -13.07 -13.55
CA ASP A 14 21.33 -12.43 -14.40
C ASP A 14 20.17 -13.38 -14.75
N SER A 15 20.52 -14.58 -15.21
CA SER A 15 19.56 -15.64 -15.54
C SER A 15 18.72 -16.02 -14.32
N LEU A 16 19.35 -16.19 -13.15
CA LEU A 16 18.65 -16.43 -11.89
C LEU A 16 17.67 -15.29 -11.55
N SER A 17 18.11 -14.04 -11.68
CA SER A 17 17.27 -12.86 -11.42
C SER A 17 16.01 -12.87 -12.29
N LEU A 18 16.16 -13.12 -13.59
CA LEU A 18 15.03 -13.24 -14.53
C LEU A 18 14.10 -14.40 -14.19
N GLY A 19 14.66 -15.56 -13.81
CA GLY A 19 13.91 -16.73 -13.37
C GLY A 19 13.06 -16.45 -12.13
N VAL A 20 13.64 -15.79 -11.13
CA VAL A 20 12.97 -15.37 -9.89
C VAL A 20 11.91 -14.31 -10.20
N LEU A 21 12.23 -13.27 -10.98
CA LEU A 21 11.28 -12.22 -11.37
C LEU A 21 10.05 -12.79 -12.09
N SER A 22 10.25 -13.76 -12.97
CA SER A 22 9.16 -14.44 -13.68
C SER A 22 8.26 -15.30 -12.76
N ASN A 23 8.76 -15.68 -11.58
CA ASN A 23 8.06 -16.52 -10.59
C ASN A 23 7.95 -15.83 -9.21
N PHE A 24 7.95 -14.49 -9.21
CA PHE A 24 8.32 -13.69 -8.05
C PHE A 24 7.55 -14.03 -6.77
N ASN A 25 6.23 -14.19 -6.81
CA ASN A 25 5.44 -14.44 -5.60
C ASN A 25 5.90 -15.69 -4.85
N ARG A 26 6.15 -16.78 -5.57
CA ARG A 26 6.61 -18.04 -5.00
C ARG A 26 8.06 -17.94 -4.55
N SER A 27 8.93 -17.43 -5.42
CA SER A 27 10.36 -17.35 -5.14
C SER A 27 10.64 -16.39 -3.98
N TYR A 28 9.87 -15.31 -3.83
CA TYR A 28 9.95 -14.42 -2.67
C TYR A 28 9.68 -15.16 -1.35
N GLU A 29 8.60 -15.95 -1.27
CA GLU A 29 8.26 -16.70 -0.05
C GLU A 29 9.36 -17.69 0.32
N LEU A 30 9.94 -18.34 -0.70
CA LEU A 30 11.08 -19.23 -0.55
C LEU A 30 12.30 -18.47 -0.02
N ILE A 31 12.67 -17.34 -0.66
CA ILE A 31 13.80 -16.50 -0.25
C ILE A 31 13.61 -16.05 1.21
N CYS A 32 12.42 -15.55 1.59
CA CYS A 32 12.09 -15.23 2.98
C CYS A 32 12.34 -16.39 3.94
N SER A 33 11.91 -17.60 3.56
CA SER A 33 11.98 -18.77 4.44
C SER A 33 13.41 -19.24 4.72
N ILE A 34 14.33 -19.00 3.79
CA ILE A 34 15.73 -19.41 3.94
C ILE A 34 16.64 -18.28 4.46
N TYR A 35 16.23 -17.01 4.32
CA TYR A 35 17.10 -15.84 4.48
C TYR A 35 17.86 -15.82 5.81
N GLU A 36 17.17 -16.06 6.94
CA GLU A 36 17.80 -16.10 8.28
C GLU A 36 18.80 -17.26 8.45
N GLY A 37 18.70 -18.29 7.62
CA GLY A 37 19.61 -19.41 7.57
C GLY A 37 20.83 -19.18 6.67
N VAL A 38 20.86 -18.10 5.88
CA VAL A 38 21.96 -17.77 4.97
C VAL A 38 23.08 -17.05 5.72
N GLN A 39 24.31 -17.45 5.45
CA GLN A 39 25.53 -16.83 5.90
C GLN A 39 25.57 -15.37 5.43
N SER A 40 25.60 -14.44 6.37
CA SER A 40 25.65 -13.00 6.09
C SER A 40 26.94 -12.34 6.58
N PHE A 41 27.30 -11.23 5.96
CA PHE A 41 28.48 -10.42 6.27
C PHE A 41 28.06 -9.03 6.75
N GLY A 42 27.83 -8.91 8.05
CA GLY A 42 27.42 -7.64 8.68
C GLY A 42 25.91 -7.46 8.74
N LEU A 43 25.48 -6.24 9.07
CA LEU A 43 24.06 -5.93 9.35
C LEU A 43 23.25 -5.50 8.11
N ASN A 44 23.90 -5.38 6.95
CA ASN A 44 23.34 -4.66 5.80
C ASN A 44 23.00 -5.58 4.62
N GLY A 45 22.52 -6.80 4.86
CA GLY A 45 22.02 -7.67 3.78
C GLY A 45 23.07 -8.13 2.76
N PHE A 46 24.35 -8.19 3.12
CA PHE A 46 25.34 -8.86 2.28
C PHE A 46 25.34 -10.35 2.61
N LEU A 47 24.87 -11.17 1.67
CA LEU A 47 24.79 -12.62 1.82
C LEU A 47 25.91 -13.31 1.07
N ASP A 48 26.39 -14.43 1.59
CA ASP A 48 27.26 -15.35 0.85
C ASP A 48 26.50 -15.92 -0.36
N VAL A 49 27.03 -15.71 -1.55
CA VAL A 49 26.34 -16.07 -2.80
C VAL A 49 26.16 -17.57 -2.91
N TYR A 50 27.18 -18.35 -2.50
CA TYR A 50 27.12 -19.80 -2.57
C TYR A 50 26.08 -20.34 -1.59
N ASP A 51 26.17 -19.93 -0.32
CA ASP A 51 25.27 -20.42 0.72
C ASP A 51 23.81 -20.01 0.43
N PHE A 52 23.60 -18.82 -0.12
CA PHE A 52 22.29 -18.40 -0.64
C PHE A 52 21.79 -19.31 -1.76
N ALA A 53 22.61 -19.54 -2.79
CA ALA A 53 22.23 -20.33 -3.95
C ALA A 53 21.98 -21.82 -3.60
N GLU A 54 22.82 -22.40 -2.74
CA GLU A 54 22.69 -23.79 -2.26
C GLU A 54 21.39 -23.97 -1.46
N LYS A 55 21.12 -23.09 -0.50
CA LYS A 55 19.88 -23.15 0.29
C LYS A 55 18.64 -22.93 -0.58
N CYS A 56 18.69 -22.01 -1.54
CA CYS A 56 17.64 -21.85 -2.53
C CYS A 56 17.43 -23.15 -3.33
N PHE A 57 18.51 -23.75 -3.80
CA PHE A 57 18.48 -24.96 -4.63
C PHE A 57 17.86 -26.15 -3.89
N ASP A 58 18.11 -26.27 -2.58
CA ASP A 58 17.56 -27.35 -1.77
C ASP A 58 16.03 -27.31 -1.64
N VAL A 59 15.43 -26.11 -1.66
CA VAL A 59 13.98 -25.93 -1.44
C VAL A 59 13.20 -25.55 -2.71
N GLU A 60 13.86 -25.09 -3.77
CA GLU A 60 13.21 -24.72 -5.03
C GLU A 60 12.75 -25.96 -5.80
N VAL A 61 11.55 -25.91 -6.39
CA VAL A 61 11.03 -27.02 -7.21
C VAL A 61 10.90 -26.65 -8.69
N ASN A 62 10.93 -25.35 -9.02
CA ASN A 62 10.94 -24.90 -10.40
C ASN A 62 12.28 -25.30 -11.04
N GLN A 63 12.24 -26.23 -11.99
CA GLN A 63 13.44 -26.80 -12.62
C GLN A 63 14.26 -25.75 -13.37
N THR A 64 13.64 -24.69 -13.89
CA THR A 64 14.36 -23.60 -14.56
C THR A 64 15.21 -22.85 -13.55
N ILE A 65 14.59 -22.41 -12.44
CA ILE A 65 15.30 -21.69 -11.37
C ILE A 65 16.35 -22.60 -10.70
N ARG A 66 16.08 -23.89 -10.51
CA ARG A 66 17.08 -24.85 -10.02
C ARG A 66 18.30 -24.94 -10.93
N HIS A 67 18.08 -24.96 -12.25
CA HIS A 67 19.17 -24.97 -13.21
C HIS A 67 19.99 -23.66 -13.16
N ASP A 68 19.32 -22.51 -13.03
CA ASP A 68 19.99 -21.22 -12.87
C ASP A 68 20.82 -21.18 -11.56
N LEU A 69 20.29 -21.70 -10.46
CA LEU A 69 21.00 -21.83 -9.18
C LEU A 69 22.23 -22.76 -9.27
N GLU A 70 22.09 -23.90 -9.95
CA GLU A 70 23.21 -24.83 -10.22
C GLU A 70 24.32 -24.12 -11.02
N HIS A 71 23.95 -23.37 -12.06
CA HIS A 71 24.88 -22.55 -12.83
C HIS A 71 25.59 -21.50 -11.97
N VAL A 72 24.89 -20.84 -11.03
CA VAL A 72 25.52 -19.90 -10.10
C VAL A 72 26.55 -20.61 -9.23
N LEU A 73 26.23 -21.78 -8.66
CA LEU A 73 27.14 -22.57 -7.81
C LEU A 73 28.40 -23.02 -8.57
N GLU A 74 28.24 -23.51 -9.80
CA GLU A 74 29.35 -23.93 -10.67
C GLU A 74 30.28 -22.76 -11.01
N ASN A 75 29.72 -21.65 -11.51
CA ASN A 75 30.51 -20.48 -11.91
C ASN A 75 31.19 -19.81 -10.72
N LEU A 76 30.54 -19.78 -9.56
CA LEU A 76 31.14 -19.22 -8.34
C LEU A 76 32.37 -20.00 -7.89
N THR A 77 32.31 -21.34 -7.99
CA THR A 77 33.46 -22.22 -7.69
C THR A 77 34.64 -21.93 -8.62
N ASP A 78 34.37 -21.60 -9.88
CA ASP A 78 35.42 -21.24 -10.84
C ASP A 78 36.04 -19.86 -10.59
N VAL A 79 35.23 -18.90 -10.12
CA VAL A 79 35.67 -17.53 -9.81
C VAL A 79 36.57 -17.47 -8.56
N VAL A 80 36.31 -18.29 -7.55
CA VAL A 80 37.03 -18.22 -6.27
C VAL A 80 38.35 -18.99 -6.34
N ILE A 81 39.49 -18.27 -6.31
CA ILE A 81 40.84 -18.89 -6.39
C ILE A 81 41.21 -19.60 -5.09
N ALA A 82 40.92 -18.93 -3.97
CA ALA A 82 41.19 -19.41 -2.63
C ALA A 82 40.20 -18.70 -1.72
N GLU A 83 39.54 -19.49 -0.89
CA GLU A 83 38.56 -19.05 0.08
C GLU A 83 39.28 -18.79 1.42
N ALA A 84 38.83 -17.75 2.14
CA ALA A 84 39.44 -17.34 3.40
C ALA A 84 38.37 -16.74 4.31
N HIS A 85 38.13 -17.42 5.43
CA HIS A 85 37.14 -17.01 6.41
C HIS A 85 37.63 -17.26 7.83
N GLY A 86 37.07 -16.53 8.80
CA GLY A 86 37.31 -16.80 10.21
C GLY A 86 36.50 -18.01 10.69
N ASN A 87 36.88 -18.56 11.84
CA ASN A 87 36.16 -19.66 12.51
C ASN A 87 34.67 -19.36 12.77
N ASN A 88 34.29 -18.08 12.83
CA ASN A 88 32.91 -17.64 13.04
C ASN A 88 32.07 -17.63 11.75
N LYS A 89 32.67 -18.01 10.62
CA LYS A 89 32.03 -17.96 9.30
C LYS A 89 32.29 -19.24 8.48
N PRO A 90 31.99 -20.45 9.01
CA PRO A 90 32.38 -21.72 8.38
C PRO A 90 31.71 -22.03 7.03
N GLY A 91 30.62 -21.34 6.68
CA GLY A 91 29.93 -21.48 5.38
C GLY A 91 30.18 -20.31 4.42
N ALA A 92 31.27 -19.55 4.60
CA ALA A 92 31.63 -18.51 3.64
C ALA A 92 32.37 -19.10 2.45
N HIS A 93 32.05 -18.62 1.24
CA HIS A 93 32.61 -19.07 -0.03
C HIS A 93 33.31 -17.94 -0.80
N GLY A 94 33.59 -16.83 -0.12
CA GLY A 94 34.51 -15.79 -0.59
C GLY A 94 33.91 -14.70 -1.47
N LEU A 95 32.60 -14.77 -1.77
CA LEU A 95 31.88 -13.70 -2.47
C LEU A 95 30.52 -13.44 -1.83
N SER A 96 30.17 -12.17 -1.73
CA SER A 96 28.89 -11.73 -1.19
C SER A 96 28.09 -10.94 -2.21
N ILE A 97 26.77 -11.10 -2.18
CA ILE A 97 25.82 -10.28 -2.93
C ILE A 97 24.96 -9.48 -1.96
N TYR A 98 24.54 -8.29 -2.39
CA TYR A 98 23.59 -7.50 -1.62
C TYR A 98 22.17 -7.99 -1.90
N LEU A 99 21.52 -8.54 -0.87
CA LEU A 99 20.11 -8.91 -0.84
C LEU A 99 19.58 -8.44 0.52
N PRO A 100 18.84 -7.32 0.60
CA PRO A 100 18.28 -6.87 1.87
C PRO A 100 17.29 -7.90 2.41
N ASN A 101 17.16 -7.98 3.74
CA ASN A 101 16.21 -8.89 4.39
C ASN A 101 14.81 -8.64 3.82
N PRO A 102 14.20 -9.59 3.09
CA PRO A 102 12.89 -9.34 2.49
C PRO A 102 11.80 -9.09 3.54
N SER A 103 11.96 -9.63 4.75
CA SER A 103 11.03 -9.41 5.88
C SER A 103 11.20 -8.02 6.51
N HIS A 104 12.41 -7.47 6.45
CA HIS A 104 12.77 -6.15 6.97
C HIS A 104 13.66 -5.43 5.97
N PRO A 105 13.11 -5.04 4.81
CA PRO A 105 13.96 -4.52 3.78
C PRO A 105 14.45 -3.16 4.28
N ILE A 106 15.75 -3.07 4.54
CA ILE A 106 16.47 -1.80 4.62
C ILE A 106 17.23 -1.75 3.31
N TYR A 107 16.64 -1.09 2.33
CA TYR A 107 17.25 -0.93 1.02
C TYR A 107 18.31 0.16 1.09
N GLU A 108 19.54 -0.18 0.75
CA GLU A 108 20.63 0.76 0.61
C GLU A 108 20.34 1.56 -0.66
N THR A 109 19.77 2.75 -0.47
CA THR A 109 19.27 3.62 -1.55
C THR A 109 20.32 3.96 -2.61
N LYS A 110 21.60 3.80 -2.27
CA LYS A 110 22.73 4.04 -3.15
C LYS A 110 23.08 2.83 -4.03
N TYR A 111 22.52 1.66 -3.74
CA TYR A 111 22.71 0.46 -4.54
C TYR A 111 21.99 0.65 -5.89
N GLY A 112 22.76 0.64 -6.98
CA GLY A 112 22.30 0.95 -8.34
C GLY A 112 22.60 2.38 -8.81
N GLU A 113 23.07 3.28 -7.94
CA GLU A 113 23.55 4.59 -8.38
C GLU A 113 24.84 4.42 -9.20
N SER A 114 24.91 5.05 -10.38
CA SER A 114 26.11 4.97 -11.25
C SER A 114 27.39 5.48 -10.56
N GLU A 115 27.25 6.35 -9.56
CA GLU A 115 28.37 6.87 -8.76
C GLU A 115 29.00 5.81 -7.86
N TYR A 116 28.27 4.73 -7.55
CA TYR A 116 28.78 3.57 -6.81
C TYR A 116 29.55 2.58 -7.69
N GLY A 117 29.56 2.78 -9.02
CA GLY A 117 30.37 2.00 -9.97
C GLY A 117 30.05 0.50 -9.95
N LEU A 118 28.80 0.14 -9.68
CA LEU A 118 28.36 -1.25 -9.66
C LEU A 118 27.94 -1.68 -11.06
N ASP A 119 28.92 -1.95 -11.93
CA ASP A 119 28.68 -2.51 -13.27
C ASP A 119 27.77 -3.75 -13.18
N PHE A 120 27.98 -4.60 -12.15
CA PHE A 120 27.13 -5.76 -11.86
C PHE A 120 25.62 -5.46 -11.80
N ALA A 121 25.21 -4.36 -11.15
CA ALA A 121 23.79 -4.03 -11.03
C ALA A 121 23.22 -3.46 -12.34
N GLY A 122 24.06 -2.87 -13.20
CA GLY A 122 23.65 -2.39 -14.52
C GLY A 122 23.72 -3.45 -15.63
N ASP A 123 24.55 -4.47 -15.44
CA ASP A 123 24.81 -5.55 -16.39
C ASP A 123 23.93 -6.80 -16.13
N THR A 124 23.22 -6.84 -15.01
CA THR A 124 22.33 -7.94 -14.62
C THR A 124 20.98 -7.41 -14.17
N HIS A 125 19.96 -8.26 -14.13
CA HIS A 125 18.63 -7.92 -13.64
C HIS A 125 18.50 -7.96 -12.10
N TRP A 126 19.62 -7.89 -11.39
CA TRP A 126 19.64 -8.05 -9.94
C TRP A 126 18.97 -6.86 -9.25
N ASP A 127 19.17 -5.63 -9.73
CA ASP A 127 18.53 -4.45 -9.17
C ASP A 127 17.01 -4.43 -9.44
N GLU A 128 16.50 -4.93 -10.59
CA GLU A 128 15.06 -5.14 -10.76
C GLU A 128 14.51 -6.18 -9.78
N LEU A 129 15.25 -7.25 -9.49
CA LEU A 129 14.86 -8.22 -8.47
C LEU A 129 14.80 -7.55 -7.08
N LEU A 130 15.83 -6.82 -6.68
CA LEU A 130 15.84 -6.11 -5.40
C LEU A 130 14.72 -5.07 -5.33
N ASN A 131 14.49 -4.34 -6.41
CA ASN A 131 13.37 -3.42 -6.55
C ASN A 131 12.04 -4.13 -6.39
N ARG A 132 11.87 -5.32 -6.97
CA ARG A 132 10.64 -6.08 -6.84
C ARG A 132 10.42 -6.58 -5.41
N ILE A 133 11.48 -7.03 -4.74
CA ILE A 133 11.48 -7.38 -3.30
C ILE A 133 11.07 -6.16 -2.46
N TRP A 134 11.69 -5.01 -2.71
CA TRP A 134 11.36 -3.75 -2.06
C TRP A 134 9.91 -3.31 -2.29
N LEU A 135 9.46 -3.39 -3.53
CA LEU A 135 8.13 -2.96 -3.98
C LEU A 135 7.01 -3.93 -3.56
N LYS A 136 7.33 -5.03 -2.86
CA LYS A 136 6.29 -5.92 -2.30
C LYS A 136 5.45 -5.22 -1.24
N LYS A 137 6.06 -4.32 -0.43
CA LYS A 137 5.32 -3.52 0.55
C LYS A 137 4.31 -2.60 -0.16
N ILE A 138 3.13 -2.48 0.41
CA ILE A 138 2.10 -1.56 -0.03
C ILE A 138 2.59 -0.13 0.21
N ARG A 139 2.53 0.68 -0.85
CA ARG A 139 2.82 2.11 -0.90
C ARG A 139 1.60 2.77 -1.50
N GLY A 140 0.68 3.16 -0.64
CA GLY A 140 -0.60 3.71 -1.05
C GLY A 140 -0.72 5.21 -0.85
N ILE A 141 -1.74 5.78 -1.48
CA ILE A 141 -2.30 7.09 -1.12
C ILE A 141 -3.81 6.92 -0.94
N ALA A 142 -4.40 7.67 -0.02
CA ALA A 142 -5.84 7.83 0.07
C ALA A 142 -6.22 9.30 -0.22
N ILE A 143 -6.99 9.50 -1.29
CA ILE A 143 -7.41 10.82 -1.77
C ILE A 143 -8.90 11.04 -1.57
N GLY A 144 -9.28 12.23 -1.11
CA GLY A 144 -10.66 12.64 -1.00
C GLY A 144 -11.43 12.55 -2.32
N SER A 145 -12.50 11.77 -2.37
CA SER A 145 -13.40 11.69 -3.54
C SER A 145 -13.98 13.04 -3.95
N ALA A 146 -14.09 13.98 -3.01
CA ALA A 146 -14.57 15.34 -3.25
C ALA A 146 -13.55 16.23 -3.95
N THR A 147 -12.25 15.93 -3.84
CA THR A 147 -11.18 16.76 -4.40
C THR A 147 -10.76 16.31 -5.80
N VAL A 148 -10.92 15.02 -6.13
CA VAL A 148 -10.62 14.47 -7.46
C VAL A 148 -11.43 15.17 -8.57
N GLY A 149 -10.72 15.90 -9.43
CA GLY A 149 -11.27 16.67 -10.56
C GLY A 149 -12.06 17.93 -10.17
N ASN A 150 -12.11 18.28 -8.89
CA ASN A 150 -12.68 19.55 -8.41
C ASN A 150 -11.56 20.49 -7.93
N GLU A 151 -10.60 19.95 -7.18
CA GLU A 151 -9.47 20.69 -6.61
C GLU A 151 -8.13 20.18 -7.16
N ILE A 152 -8.03 18.87 -7.41
CA ILE A 152 -6.82 18.25 -7.96
C ILE A 152 -7.17 17.54 -9.26
N GLU A 153 -6.46 17.88 -10.33
CA GLU A 153 -6.64 17.25 -11.63
C GLU A 153 -6.19 15.79 -11.61
N VAL A 154 -6.92 14.92 -12.31
CA VAL A 154 -6.61 13.47 -12.40
C VAL A 154 -5.19 13.23 -12.93
N SER A 155 -4.72 14.06 -13.86
CA SER A 155 -3.36 13.96 -14.40
C SER A 155 -2.27 14.20 -13.36
N ASP A 156 -2.54 15.03 -12.36
CA ASP A 156 -1.55 15.37 -11.33
C ASP A 156 -1.44 14.24 -10.31
N ILE A 157 -2.58 13.64 -9.96
CA ILE A 157 -2.63 12.43 -9.13
C ILE A 157 -1.89 11.28 -9.81
N LEU A 158 -2.17 11.03 -11.10
CA LEU A 158 -1.50 9.96 -11.86
C LEU A 158 0.01 10.20 -11.98
N ARG A 159 0.44 11.45 -12.17
CA ARG A 159 1.86 11.80 -12.20
C ARG A 159 2.53 11.50 -10.85
N PHE A 160 1.89 11.84 -9.73
CA PHE A 160 2.42 11.50 -8.41
C PHE A 160 2.50 9.98 -8.20
N ILE A 161 1.47 9.24 -8.64
CA ILE A 161 1.45 7.78 -8.62
C ILE A 161 2.68 7.20 -9.37
N ASP A 162 2.93 7.71 -10.57
CA ASP A 162 4.02 7.25 -11.43
C ASP A 162 5.39 7.65 -10.83
N ASP A 163 5.54 8.87 -10.29
CA ASP A 163 6.79 9.36 -9.67
C ASP A 163 7.18 8.58 -8.40
N CYS A 164 6.18 8.19 -7.61
CA CYS A 164 6.37 7.55 -6.30
C CYS A 164 6.29 6.02 -6.33
N ASN A 165 6.09 5.40 -7.50
CA ASN A 165 5.81 3.97 -7.64
C ASN A 165 4.66 3.51 -6.71
N ILE A 166 3.59 4.30 -6.64
CA ILE A 166 2.41 3.96 -5.85
C ILE A 166 1.81 2.66 -6.39
N ASN A 167 1.59 1.70 -5.50
CA ASN A 167 1.06 0.38 -5.84
C ASN A 167 -0.30 0.10 -5.19
N MET A 168 -0.94 1.12 -4.61
CA MET A 168 -2.32 1.08 -4.14
C MET A 168 -2.95 2.47 -4.19
N LEU A 169 -4.15 2.58 -4.75
CA LEU A 169 -4.96 3.79 -4.66
C LEU A 169 -6.17 3.53 -3.75
N ILE A 170 -6.44 4.45 -2.83
CA ILE A 170 -7.70 4.49 -2.07
C ILE A 170 -8.44 5.78 -2.43
N VAL A 171 -9.70 5.66 -2.83
CA VAL A 171 -10.61 6.79 -2.99
C VAL A 171 -11.46 6.92 -1.73
N ASP A 172 -11.20 7.96 -0.94
CA ASP A 172 -11.86 8.19 0.34
C ASP A 172 -13.15 9.01 0.18
N PHE A 173 -14.28 8.39 0.54
CA PHE A 173 -15.55 9.09 0.66
C PHE A 173 -15.75 9.73 2.04
N GLY A 174 -14.77 9.65 2.94
CA GLY A 174 -14.76 10.31 4.24
C GLY A 174 -16.11 10.17 4.92
N TRP A 175 -16.74 11.30 5.25
CA TRP A 175 -18.14 11.33 5.64
C TRP A 175 -19.02 11.11 4.40
N ILE A 176 -19.42 9.85 4.18
CA ILE A 176 -20.09 9.42 2.94
C ILE A 176 -21.27 10.31 2.56
N THR A 177 -22.05 10.77 3.54
CA THR A 177 -23.24 11.60 3.32
C THR A 177 -22.93 13.02 2.85
N TRP A 178 -21.77 13.55 3.20
CA TRP A 178 -21.28 14.84 2.72
C TRP A 178 -20.58 14.69 1.36
N SER A 179 -19.56 13.83 1.30
CA SER A 179 -18.71 13.67 0.12
C SER A 179 -19.53 13.26 -1.11
N TRP A 180 -20.50 12.35 -0.94
CA TRP A 180 -21.32 11.85 -2.04
C TRP A 180 -21.98 12.95 -2.88
N ASN A 181 -22.38 14.07 -2.26
CA ASN A 181 -23.08 15.14 -2.97
C ASN A 181 -22.14 16.08 -3.73
N ILE A 182 -20.86 16.09 -3.40
CA ILE A 182 -19.87 17.01 -3.98
C ILE A 182 -18.81 16.28 -4.82
N THR A 183 -18.76 14.95 -4.77
CA THR A 183 -17.89 14.12 -5.60
C THR A 183 -18.15 14.34 -7.09
N ASN A 184 -17.10 14.67 -7.83
CA ASN A 184 -17.11 14.57 -9.29
C ASN A 184 -16.96 13.10 -9.71
N PHE A 185 -18.08 12.38 -9.76
CA PHE A 185 -18.09 10.95 -10.07
C PHE A 185 -17.45 10.60 -11.42
N ASN A 186 -17.46 11.51 -12.39
CA ASN A 186 -16.80 11.26 -13.68
C ASN A 186 -15.28 11.29 -13.53
N ALA A 187 -14.73 12.28 -12.82
CA ALA A 187 -13.29 12.36 -12.57
C ALA A 187 -12.79 11.16 -11.75
N VAL A 188 -13.53 10.75 -10.71
CA VAL A 188 -13.21 9.54 -9.94
C VAL A 188 -13.19 8.29 -10.81
N ASN A 189 -14.19 8.12 -11.70
CA ASN A 189 -14.19 7.00 -12.65
C ASN A 189 -12.98 7.02 -13.61
N VAL A 190 -12.58 8.20 -14.09
CA VAL A 190 -11.39 8.34 -14.94
C VAL A 190 -10.13 7.92 -14.16
N LEU A 191 -9.99 8.37 -12.91
CA LEU A 191 -8.87 8.00 -12.05
C LEU A 191 -8.82 6.48 -11.81
N ILE A 192 -9.93 5.86 -11.39
CA ILE A 192 -10.02 4.40 -11.14
C ILE A 192 -9.67 3.61 -12.40
N ASN A 193 -10.21 3.98 -13.57
CA ASN A 193 -9.90 3.29 -14.81
C ASN A 193 -8.42 3.42 -15.19
N ALA A 194 -7.83 4.60 -14.96
CA ALA A 194 -6.42 4.86 -15.28
C ALA A 194 -5.46 4.12 -14.34
N THR A 195 -5.80 3.91 -13.07
CA THR A 195 -5.02 3.08 -12.14
C THR A 195 -5.17 1.59 -12.45
N GLN A 196 -6.35 1.12 -12.83
CA GLN A 196 -6.56 -0.26 -13.27
C GLN A 196 -5.75 -0.60 -14.53
N GLN A 197 -5.66 0.33 -15.49
CA GLN A 197 -4.80 0.16 -16.66
C GLN A 197 -3.32 0.04 -16.30
N ARG A 198 -2.91 0.59 -15.15
CA ARG A 198 -1.56 0.44 -14.57
C ARG A 198 -1.41 -0.81 -13.70
N SER A 199 -2.45 -1.64 -13.60
CA SER A 199 -2.50 -2.77 -12.66
C SER A 199 -2.30 -2.36 -11.20
N ILE A 200 -2.71 -1.13 -10.84
CA ILE A 200 -2.68 -0.64 -9.47
C ILE A 200 -4.02 -0.99 -8.80
N PRO A 201 -4.03 -1.82 -7.75
CA PRO A 201 -5.25 -2.15 -7.04
C PRO A 201 -5.87 -0.87 -6.48
N THR A 202 -7.16 -0.69 -6.76
CA THR A 202 -7.90 0.49 -6.39
C THR A 202 -9.01 0.13 -5.43
N TRP A 203 -8.99 0.77 -4.26
CA TRP A 203 -9.93 0.55 -3.17
C TRP A 203 -10.81 1.79 -3.00
N VAL A 204 -12.01 1.57 -2.47
CA VAL A 204 -12.87 2.66 -2.02
C VAL A 204 -13.01 2.58 -0.51
N MET A 205 -12.91 3.72 0.15
CA MET A 205 -13.02 3.83 1.59
C MET A 205 -14.21 4.72 1.94
N TYR A 206 -14.97 4.36 2.97
CA TYR A 206 -16.08 5.20 3.42
C TYR A 206 -16.30 5.10 4.91
N ARG A 207 -16.73 6.21 5.52
CA ARG A 207 -17.16 6.27 6.91
C ARG A 207 -18.68 6.30 6.98
N ALA A 208 -19.26 5.34 7.69
CA ALA A 208 -20.71 5.27 7.90
C ALA A 208 -21.16 6.29 8.97
N ARG A 209 -21.06 7.59 8.65
CA ARG A 209 -21.51 8.69 9.50
C ARG A 209 -22.56 9.55 8.81
N THR A 210 -23.47 10.07 9.61
CA THR A 210 -24.53 10.98 9.15
C THR A 210 -24.16 12.44 9.43
N LEU A 211 -24.65 13.34 8.59
CA LEU A 211 -24.72 14.75 8.97
C LEU A 211 -25.83 14.96 10.00
N PRO A 212 -25.64 15.85 11.00
CA PRO A 212 -26.66 16.19 11.97
C PRO A 212 -28.02 16.50 11.32
N GLY A 213 -29.08 15.91 11.86
CA GLY A 213 -30.46 16.08 11.38
C GLY A 213 -30.85 15.43 10.04
N GLN A 214 -29.94 14.84 9.25
CA GLN A 214 -30.26 14.34 7.91
C GLN A 214 -30.98 12.97 7.90
N TYR A 215 -30.80 12.15 8.95
CA TYR A 215 -31.33 10.77 9.01
C TYR A 215 -31.97 10.46 10.37
N LYS A 216 -33.13 11.06 10.65
CA LYS A 216 -33.81 10.95 11.95
C LYS A 216 -34.34 9.55 12.29
N ASP A 217 -34.54 8.71 11.27
CA ASP A 217 -35.07 7.36 11.44
C ASP A 217 -33.97 6.32 11.75
N ILE A 218 -32.71 6.74 11.72
CA ILE A 218 -31.58 5.89 12.11
C ILE A 218 -31.29 6.13 13.58
N GLN A 219 -31.05 5.06 14.31
CA GLN A 219 -30.64 5.18 15.70
C GLN A 219 -29.14 5.46 15.80
N HIS A 220 -28.82 6.53 16.52
CA HIS A 220 -27.45 6.97 16.80
C HIS A 220 -26.94 6.49 18.15
N GLN A 221 -25.63 6.63 18.35
CA GLN A 221 -25.00 6.36 19.63
C GLN A 221 -25.46 7.39 20.67
N VAL A 222 -25.63 6.92 21.91
CA VAL A 222 -26.06 7.74 23.04
C VAL A 222 -24.97 7.69 24.10
N HIS A 223 -24.50 8.86 24.50
CA HIS A 223 -23.51 9.08 25.54
C HIS A 223 -24.07 8.69 26.92
N LYS A 224 -23.17 8.47 27.87
CA LYS A 224 -23.49 8.17 29.27
C LYS A 224 -24.38 9.23 29.94
N ASN A 225 -24.28 10.49 29.52
CA ASN A 225 -25.10 11.60 30.01
C ASN A 225 -26.51 11.66 29.36
N GLY A 226 -26.81 10.76 28.42
CA GLY A 226 -28.06 10.71 27.66
C GLY A 226 -28.08 11.56 26.38
N GLU A 227 -27.00 12.28 26.07
CA GLU A 227 -26.84 13.02 24.82
C GLU A 227 -26.70 12.07 23.62
N VAL A 228 -27.28 12.44 22.49
CA VAL A 228 -27.22 11.65 21.25
C VAL A 228 -26.10 12.22 20.38
N ASP A 229 -25.13 11.39 19.95
CA ASP A 229 -24.20 11.80 18.90
C ASP A 229 -24.86 11.60 17.53
N GLU A 230 -25.43 12.66 16.96
CA GLU A 230 -26.16 12.62 15.68
C GLU A 230 -25.30 12.22 14.46
N ARG A 231 -24.01 11.91 14.62
CA ARG A 231 -23.11 11.49 13.54
C ARG A 231 -22.78 10.00 13.61
N GLU A 232 -22.66 9.46 14.83
CA GLU A 232 -22.25 8.07 15.04
C GLU A 232 -23.45 7.11 15.09
N ILE A 233 -23.39 6.06 14.29
CA ILE A 233 -24.47 5.09 14.18
C ILE A 233 -24.39 4.07 15.30
N CYS A 234 -25.53 3.66 15.83
CA CYS A 234 -25.62 2.58 16.81
C CYS A 234 -25.53 1.22 16.10
N PHE A 235 -24.42 0.49 16.27
CA PHE A 235 -24.22 -0.82 15.65
C PHE A 235 -25.06 -1.97 16.25
N THR A 236 -25.84 -1.71 17.31
CA THR A 236 -26.86 -2.65 17.79
C THR A 236 -28.24 -2.39 17.16
N SER A 237 -28.40 -1.31 16.40
CA SER A 237 -29.62 -1.02 15.65
C SER A 237 -29.60 -1.70 14.28
N PRO A 238 -30.57 -2.58 13.95
CA PRO A 238 -30.68 -3.14 12.60
C PRO A 238 -30.86 -2.06 11.54
N GLU A 239 -31.55 -0.95 11.85
CA GLU A 239 -31.73 0.17 10.93
C GLU A 239 -30.39 0.85 10.61
N GLY A 240 -29.56 1.08 11.65
CA GLY A 240 -28.21 1.61 11.51
C GLY A 240 -27.28 0.68 10.72
N ARG A 241 -27.25 -0.61 11.08
CA ARG A 241 -26.44 -1.64 10.38
C ARG A 241 -26.82 -1.71 8.90
N ASN A 242 -28.12 -1.84 8.59
CA ASN A 242 -28.62 -1.88 7.22
C ASN A 242 -28.33 -0.60 6.44
N TRP A 243 -28.37 0.56 7.08
CA TRP A 243 -27.98 1.80 6.43
C TRP A 243 -26.50 1.82 6.05
N SER A 244 -25.61 1.39 6.95
CA SER A 244 -24.16 1.32 6.69
C SER A 244 -23.84 0.35 5.55
N ILE A 245 -24.52 -0.79 5.50
CA ILE A 245 -24.39 -1.79 4.43
C ILE A 245 -24.92 -1.26 3.09
N ARG A 246 -26.05 -0.56 3.08
CA ARG A 246 -26.58 0.03 1.83
C ARG A 246 -25.63 1.04 1.20
N TRP A 247 -24.81 1.75 1.99
CA TRP A 247 -23.78 2.62 1.42
C TRP A 247 -22.66 1.86 0.74
N ALA A 248 -22.21 0.74 1.31
CA ALA A 248 -21.30 -0.17 0.60
C ALA A 248 -21.88 -0.58 -0.75
N HIS A 249 -23.13 -1.03 -0.79
CA HIS A 249 -23.76 -1.44 -2.03
C HIS A 249 -23.85 -0.31 -3.05
N LYS A 250 -24.22 0.91 -2.64
CA LYS A 250 -24.25 2.08 -3.53
C LYS A 250 -22.87 2.41 -4.12
N LEU A 251 -21.80 2.28 -3.32
CA LEU A 251 -20.44 2.50 -3.81
C LEU A 251 -20.05 1.43 -4.83
N LEU A 252 -20.40 0.16 -4.58
CA LEU A 252 -20.09 -0.96 -5.48
C LEU A 252 -20.93 -0.95 -6.76
N GLU A 253 -22.18 -0.48 -6.69
CA GLU A 253 -22.99 -0.20 -7.88
C GLU A 253 -22.36 0.92 -8.73
N LYS A 254 -21.78 1.92 -8.06
CA LYS A 254 -21.15 3.06 -8.74
C LYS A 254 -19.79 2.73 -9.33
N TYR A 255 -19.01 1.90 -8.64
CA TYR A 255 -17.63 1.55 -8.97
C TYR A 255 -17.45 0.02 -8.94
N PRO A 256 -18.03 -0.72 -9.90
CA PRO A 256 -18.04 -2.18 -9.87
C PRO A 256 -16.67 -2.83 -10.15
N ALA A 257 -15.70 -2.06 -10.62
CA ALA A 257 -14.40 -2.57 -11.04
C ALA A 257 -13.34 -2.55 -9.92
N ILE A 258 -13.63 -1.94 -8.77
CA ILE A 258 -12.63 -1.77 -7.69
C ILE A 258 -12.20 -3.12 -7.11
N ASP A 259 -10.99 -3.16 -6.55
CA ASP A 259 -10.36 -4.37 -6.02
C ASP A 259 -10.70 -4.61 -4.54
N GLY A 260 -11.09 -3.55 -3.82
CA GLY A 260 -11.52 -3.69 -2.44
C GLY A 260 -12.32 -2.52 -1.87
N LEU A 261 -12.92 -2.76 -0.71
CA LEU A 261 -13.74 -1.80 0.03
C LEU A 261 -13.28 -1.72 1.48
N ILE A 262 -13.05 -0.49 1.97
CA ILE A 262 -12.65 -0.22 3.35
C ILE A 262 -13.80 0.45 4.09
N LEU A 263 -14.18 -0.12 5.24
CA LEU A 263 -15.04 0.57 6.20
C LEU A 263 -14.17 1.35 7.18
N TYR A 264 -14.26 2.67 7.15
CA TYR A 264 -13.42 3.55 7.95
C TYR A 264 -13.94 3.68 9.38
N ASN A 265 -13.09 3.36 10.35
CA ASN A 265 -13.27 3.52 11.79
C ASN A 265 -14.69 3.18 12.30
N PRO A 266 -15.19 1.95 12.03
CA PRO A 266 -16.42 1.50 12.66
C PRO A 266 -16.12 1.30 14.16
N HIS A 267 -16.75 2.10 15.01
CA HIS A 267 -16.47 2.06 16.43
C HIS A 267 -17.62 2.51 17.32
N PHE A 268 -17.52 2.20 18.60
CA PHE A 268 -18.29 2.88 19.64
C PHE A 268 -17.44 4.02 20.20
N LEU A 269 -18.02 5.21 20.38
CA LEU A 269 -17.30 6.23 21.15
C LEU A 269 -17.08 5.70 22.58
N PRO A 270 -15.96 6.05 23.24
CA PRO A 270 -15.58 5.46 24.53
C PRO A 270 -16.69 5.53 25.59
N ASP A 271 -17.44 6.63 25.62
CA ASP A 271 -18.52 6.93 26.57
C ASP A 271 -19.93 6.79 25.97
N CYS A 272 -20.07 6.02 24.88
CA CYS A 272 -21.34 5.78 24.20
C CYS A 272 -21.89 4.35 24.40
N CYS A 273 -23.02 4.09 23.71
CA CYS A 273 -23.84 2.88 23.75
C CYS A 273 -24.80 2.77 24.94
N TYR A 274 -25.27 3.91 25.46
CA TYR A 274 -26.19 3.95 26.59
C TYR A 274 -27.66 4.16 26.17
N CYS A 275 -27.99 3.90 24.91
CA CYS A 275 -29.38 3.91 24.45
C CYS A 275 -30.15 2.71 25.04
N SER A 276 -31.48 2.84 25.17
CA SER A 276 -32.32 1.78 25.75
C SER A 276 -32.10 0.42 25.09
N ARG A 277 -31.97 0.39 23.76
CA ARG A 277 -31.69 -0.82 22.99
C ARG A 277 -30.39 -1.52 23.39
N CYS A 278 -29.29 -0.77 23.52
CA CYS A 278 -28.01 -1.35 23.94
C CYS A 278 -28.11 -1.90 25.37
N LEU A 279 -28.74 -1.17 26.28
CA LEU A 279 -28.92 -1.58 27.67
C LEU A 279 -29.75 -2.86 27.78
N GLU A 280 -30.90 -2.91 27.11
CA GLU A 280 -31.80 -4.06 27.06
C GLU A 280 -31.12 -5.28 26.45
N LYS A 281 -30.40 -5.09 25.34
CA LYS A 281 -29.70 -6.18 24.65
C LYS A 281 -28.53 -6.71 25.47
N PHE A 282 -27.75 -5.85 26.11
CA PHE A 282 -26.68 -6.29 27.02
C PHE A 282 -27.22 -7.11 28.20
N ALA A 283 -28.28 -6.63 28.87
CA ALA A 283 -28.89 -7.35 29.97
C ALA A 283 -29.42 -8.72 29.51
N LYS A 284 -30.02 -8.78 28.31
CA LYS A 284 -30.50 -10.03 27.70
C LYS A 284 -29.37 -10.99 27.36
N ASP A 285 -28.30 -10.51 26.73
CA ASP A 285 -27.21 -11.34 26.21
C ASP A 285 -26.28 -11.85 27.32
N THR A 286 -26.16 -11.11 28.43
CA THR A 286 -25.20 -11.42 29.52
C THR A 286 -25.85 -11.86 30.83
N GLY A 287 -27.15 -11.57 31.03
CA GLY A 287 -27.84 -11.77 32.31
C GLY A 287 -27.42 -10.78 33.41
N ILE A 288 -26.58 -9.78 33.10
CA ILE A 288 -26.17 -8.75 34.04
C ILE A 288 -27.24 -7.66 34.07
N ASP A 289 -27.92 -7.53 35.21
CA ASP A 289 -28.86 -6.44 35.47
C ASP A 289 -28.12 -5.23 36.08
N GLY A 290 -28.50 -4.02 35.67
CA GLY A 290 -27.84 -2.77 36.07
C GLY A 290 -27.41 -1.88 34.91
N ASN A 291 -27.24 -0.59 35.18
CA ASN A 291 -26.84 0.38 34.16
C ASN A 291 -25.30 0.39 34.01
N PRO A 292 -24.74 0.01 32.85
CA PRO A 292 -23.29 0.03 32.62
C PRO A 292 -22.65 1.41 32.78
N ALA A 293 -23.44 2.49 32.74
CA ALA A 293 -22.96 3.82 33.07
C ALA A 293 -22.48 3.93 34.52
N GLN A 294 -22.93 3.05 35.40
CA GLN A 294 -22.64 3.08 36.84
C GLN A 294 -21.61 2.03 37.27
N PHE A 295 -21.16 1.18 36.34
CA PHE A 295 -20.14 0.18 36.66
C PHE A 295 -18.79 0.86 36.92
N ASP A 296 -18.06 0.35 37.90
CA ASP A 296 -16.67 0.74 38.13
C ASP A 296 -15.82 0.19 36.96
N THR A 297 -14.91 0.99 36.40
CA THR A 297 -14.13 0.62 35.21
C THR A 297 -13.18 -0.56 35.44
N GLN A 298 -12.90 -0.91 36.69
CA GLN A 298 -12.10 -2.08 37.07
C GLN A 298 -12.97 -3.28 37.47
N SER A 299 -14.30 -3.15 37.43
CA SER A 299 -15.22 -4.23 37.83
C SER A 299 -15.39 -5.28 36.72
N PRO A 300 -15.63 -6.55 37.10
CA PRO A 300 -15.99 -7.61 36.13
C PRO A 300 -17.22 -7.26 35.28
N GLN A 301 -18.16 -6.46 35.81
CA GLN A 301 -19.34 -6.01 35.07
C GLN A 301 -18.96 -5.04 33.95
N TYR A 302 -18.00 -4.14 34.18
CA TYR A 302 -17.50 -3.24 33.14
C TYR A 302 -16.68 -3.99 32.08
N GLU A 303 -15.86 -4.97 32.49
CA GLU A 303 -15.18 -5.86 31.57
C GLU A 303 -16.18 -6.62 30.68
N ALA A 304 -17.24 -7.17 31.27
CA ALA A 304 -18.32 -7.83 30.52
C ALA A 304 -19.02 -6.88 29.54
N TRP A 305 -19.25 -5.63 29.92
CA TRP A 305 -19.79 -4.58 29.05
C TRP A 305 -18.85 -4.28 27.87
N SER A 306 -17.56 -4.10 28.13
CA SER A 306 -16.56 -3.84 27.09
C SER A 306 -16.46 -5.00 26.09
N ASN A 307 -16.36 -6.23 26.61
CA ASN A 307 -16.34 -7.45 25.79
C ASN A 307 -17.64 -7.64 24.99
N TRP A 308 -18.80 -7.27 25.54
CA TRP A 308 -20.06 -7.30 24.79
C TRP A 308 -20.04 -6.30 23.63
N ARG A 309 -19.59 -5.06 23.84
CA ARG A 309 -19.44 -4.07 22.76
C ARG A 309 -18.55 -4.62 21.64
N THR A 310 -17.39 -5.18 22.00
CA THR A 310 -16.49 -5.79 21.03
C THR A 310 -17.17 -6.84 20.14
N ARG A 311 -17.95 -7.75 20.74
CA ARG A 311 -18.70 -8.77 19.99
C ARG A 311 -19.76 -8.16 19.07
N GLU A 312 -20.50 -7.17 19.56
CA GLU A 312 -21.53 -6.51 18.75
C GLU A 312 -20.95 -5.82 17.51
N LEU A 313 -19.78 -5.19 17.66
CA LEU A 313 -19.07 -4.61 16.53
C LEU A 313 -18.59 -5.70 15.56
N ALA A 314 -17.94 -6.75 16.06
CA ALA A 314 -17.47 -7.88 15.24
C ALA A 314 -18.61 -8.54 14.47
N ASP A 315 -19.78 -8.72 15.09
CA ASP A 315 -20.98 -9.26 14.44
C ASP A 315 -21.50 -8.35 13.34
N PHE A 316 -21.44 -7.03 13.53
CA PHE A 316 -21.75 -6.08 12.45
C PHE A 316 -20.75 -6.18 11.30
N ILE A 317 -19.45 -6.26 11.58
CA ILE A 317 -18.44 -6.42 10.52
C ILE A 317 -18.63 -7.72 9.75
N LYS A 318 -18.95 -8.84 10.43
CA LYS A 318 -19.29 -10.12 9.77
C LYS A 318 -20.49 -9.95 8.83
N GLU A 319 -21.56 -9.30 9.29
CA GLU A 319 -22.75 -9.04 8.46
C GLU A 319 -22.40 -8.16 7.25
N TRP A 320 -21.65 -7.08 7.46
CA TRP A 320 -21.21 -6.18 6.40
C TRP A 320 -20.37 -6.91 5.34
N LYS A 321 -19.34 -7.66 5.76
CA LYS A 321 -18.52 -8.48 4.85
C LYS A 321 -19.38 -9.49 4.09
N ASN A 322 -20.25 -10.21 4.77
CA ASN A 322 -21.10 -11.22 4.14
C ASN A 322 -22.05 -10.61 3.09
N SER A 323 -22.60 -9.42 3.38
CA SER A 323 -23.44 -8.70 2.43
C SER A 323 -22.66 -8.29 1.17
N VAL A 324 -21.44 -7.76 1.35
CA VAL A 324 -20.55 -7.42 0.24
C VAL A 324 -20.17 -8.66 -0.57
N ALA A 325 -19.70 -9.73 0.08
CA ALA A 325 -19.28 -10.97 -0.57
C ALA A 325 -20.41 -11.69 -1.32
N THR A 326 -21.67 -11.55 -0.87
CA THR A 326 -22.83 -12.12 -1.55
C THR A 326 -23.03 -11.51 -2.94
N LEU A 327 -22.75 -10.21 -3.09
CA LEU A 327 -22.91 -9.49 -4.36
C LEU A 327 -21.61 -9.43 -5.17
N TYR A 328 -20.46 -9.38 -4.49
CA TYR A 328 -19.13 -9.18 -5.07
C TYR A 328 -18.12 -10.15 -4.43
N PRO A 329 -18.18 -11.47 -4.75
CA PRO A 329 -17.40 -12.50 -4.05
C PRO A 329 -15.88 -12.43 -4.28
N HIS A 330 -15.44 -11.66 -5.28
CA HIS A 330 -14.02 -11.45 -5.57
C HIS A 330 -13.42 -10.27 -4.78
N LEU A 331 -14.28 -9.43 -4.20
CA LEU A 331 -13.87 -8.17 -3.60
C LEU A 331 -13.24 -8.41 -2.24
N LYS A 332 -12.07 -7.80 -2.00
CA LYS A 332 -11.45 -7.78 -0.68
C LYS A 332 -12.08 -6.70 0.19
N VAL A 333 -12.12 -6.94 1.49
CA VAL A 333 -12.62 -5.97 2.47
C VAL A 333 -11.56 -5.61 3.50
N GLY A 334 -11.54 -4.35 3.90
CA GLY A 334 -10.64 -3.85 4.93
C GLY A 334 -11.33 -2.95 5.94
N LEU A 335 -10.64 -2.67 7.04
CA LEU A 335 -11.09 -1.76 8.08
C LEU A 335 -9.99 -0.76 8.40
N VAL A 336 -10.34 0.52 8.56
CA VAL A 336 -9.49 1.43 9.34
C VAL A 336 -9.90 1.33 10.80
N LEU A 337 -8.95 1.12 11.71
CA LEU A 337 -9.22 0.97 13.15
C LEU A 337 -8.32 1.90 13.97
N ASP A 338 -8.74 2.26 15.16
CA ASP A 338 -7.90 2.95 16.14
C ASP A 338 -6.71 2.04 16.54
N SER A 339 -5.60 2.62 17.00
CA SER A 339 -4.38 1.89 17.38
C SER A 339 -4.21 1.78 18.90
N GLY A 340 -3.55 0.71 19.36
CA GLY A 340 -3.20 0.50 20.77
C GLY A 340 -4.43 0.30 21.67
N ASP A 341 -4.30 0.65 22.95
CA ASP A 341 -5.35 0.43 23.97
C ASP A 341 -6.67 1.14 23.64
N THR A 342 -6.62 2.21 22.83
CA THR A 342 -7.81 2.96 22.44
C THR A 342 -8.78 2.13 21.59
N ALA A 343 -8.26 1.21 20.77
CA ALA A 343 -9.07 0.30 19.95
C ALA A 343 -10.04 -0.51 20.83
N TYR A 344 -9.54 -1.08 21.93
CA TYR A 344 -10.38 -1.88 22.81
C TYR A 344 -11.48 -1.03 23.49
N LEU A 345 -11.16 0.21 23.88
CA LEU A 345 -12.13 1.13 24.48
C LEU A 345 -13.26 1.51 23.52
N THR A 346 -12.99 1.47 22.21
CA THR A 346 -13.95 1.78 21.15
C THR A 346 -14.63 0.52 20.56
N GLY A 347 -14.43 -0.63 21.21
CA GLY A 347 -15.04 -1.91 20.83
C GLY A 347 -14.32 -2.63 19.70
N GLN A 348 -13.12 -2.19 19.32
CA GLN A 348 -12.31 -2.77 18.26
C GLN A 348 -11.31 -3.77 18.85
N ASN A 349 -11.58 -5.06 18.70
CA ASN A 349 -10.62 -6.12 18.99
C ASN A 349 -9.89 -6.49 17.70
N LEU A 350 -8.62 -6.08 17.59
CA LEU A 350 -7.81 -6.24 16.38
C LEU A 350 -7.66 -7.69 15.95
N THR A 351 -7.49 -8.63 16.90
CA THR A 351 -7.37 -10.05 16.61
C THR A 351 -8.65 -10.59 16.00
N GLU A 352 -9.79 -10.39 16.67
CA GLU A 352 -11.08 -10.89 16.16
C GLU A 352 -11.45 -10.21 14.83
N LEU A 353 -11.25 -8.89 14.71
CA LEU A 353 -11.57 -8.16 13.49
C LEU A 353 -10.70 -8.61 12.31
N GLY A 354 -9.42 -8.86 12.53
CA GLY A 354 -8.52 -9.33 11.49
C GLY A 354 -8.70 -10.80 11.10
N GLU A 355 -9.43 -11.61 11.88
CA GLU A 355 -9.94 -12.91 11.41
C GLU A 355 -11.13 -12.77 10.46
N ILE A 356 -11.83 -11.62 10.52
CA ILE A 356 -13.03 -11.37 9.70
C ILE A 356 -12.66 -10.76 8.36
N VAL A 357 -11.72 -9.79 8.31
CA VAL A 357 -11.42 -9.02 7.08
C VAL A 357 -10.09 -9.38 6.44
N ASP A 358 -9.86 -8.93 5.21
CA ASP A 358 -8.63 -9.21 4.47
C ASP A 358 -7.50 -8.23 4.83
N MET A 359 -7.87 -7.02 5.27
CA MET A 359 -6.94 -5.94 5.59
C MET A 359 -7.34 -5.17 6.85
N ILE A 360 -6.38 -4.90 7.73
CA ILE A 360 -6.49 -3.98 8.87
C ILE A 360 -5.57 -2.80 8.62
N CYS A 361 -6.14 -1.60 8.70
CA CYS A 361 -5.42 -0.35 8.53
C CYS A 361 -5.39 0.39 9.86
N PRO A 362 -4.38 0.20 10.71
CA PRO A 362 -4.32 0.92 11.97
C PRO A 362 -4.10 2.41 11.70
N PHE A 363 -4.91 3.24 12.34
CA PHE A 363 -4.86 4.69 12.25
C PHE A 363 -3.63 5.24 12.98
N VAL A 364 -2.76 5.92 12.23
CA VAL A 364 -1.54 6.55 12.73
C VAL A 364 -1.73 8.05 12.66
N ALA A 365 -2.10 8.66 13.78
CA ALA A 365 -2.06 10.10 13.94
C ALA A 365 -0.62 10.53 14.25
N LEU A 366 0.02 11.22 13.31
CA LEU A 366 1.29 11.87 13.57
C LEU A 366 1.04 13.02 14.56
N ASP A 367 1.80 13.03 15.65
CA ASP A 367 1.88 14.14 16.59
C ASP A 367 3.33 14.63 16.66
N SER A 368 3.52 15.91 17.01
CA SER A 368 4.83 16.57 17.04
C SER A 368 5.81 16.00 18.08
N VAL A 369 5.40 14.99 18.85
CA VAL A 369 6.16 14.31 19.90
C VAL A 369 6.39 12.83 19.55
N THR A 370 5.86 12.35 18.42
CA THR A 370 5.97 10.96 18.03
C THR A 370 7.42 10.56 17.81
N ASP A 371 7.77 9.43 18.42
CA ASP A 371 9.00 8.71 18.17
C ASP A 371 9.10 8.40 16.66
N ASN A 372 10.31 8.47 16.08
CA ASN A 372 10.53 8.19 14.67
C ASN A 372 10.04 6.79 14.27
N ASP A 373 9.92 5.88 15.24
CA ASP A 373 9.48 4.51 15.05
C ASP A 373 7.98 4.26 15.35
N PHE A 374 7.18 5.29 15.61
CA PHE A 374 5.81 5.15 16.07
C PHE A 374 4.90 4.37 15.10
N ALA A 375 4.92 4.74 13.81
CA ALA A 375 4.10 4.09 12.79
C ALA A 375 4.47 2.61 12.64
N GLY A 376 5.76 2.27 12.63
CA GLY A 376 6.25 0.91 12.56
C GLY A 376 5.95 0.10 13.82
N GLY A 377 6.04 0.72 15.01
CA GLY A 377 5.66 0.11 16.27
C GLY A 377 4.18 -0.31 16.31
N ILE A 378 3.29 0.56 15.82
CA ILE A 378 1.86 0.23 15.65
C ILE A 378 1.69 -0.95 14.68
N CYS A 379 2.34 -0.90 13.52
CA CYS A 379 2.25 -1.97 12.53
C CYS A 379 2.70 -3.32 13.08
N ASN A 380 3.82 -3.35 13.80
CA ASN A 380 4.34 -4.56 14.45
C ASN A 380 3.33 -5.12 15.45
N HIS A 381 2.82 -4.27 16.34
CA HIS A 381 1.86 -4.68 17.35
C HIS A 381 0.57 -5.25 16.73
N VAL A 382 0.03 -4.60 15.70
CA VAL A 382 -1.17 -5.11 15.00
C VAL A 382 -0.85 -6.41 14.26
N LYS A 383 0.31 -6.50 13.59
CA LYS A 383 0.72 -7.69 12.84
C LYS A 383 0.91 -8.92 13.73
N GLU A 384 1.39 -8.74 14.96
CA GLU A 384 1.48 -9.82 15.96
C GLU A 384 0.09 -10.34 16.38
N ALA A 385 -0.92 -9.48 16.30
CA ALA A 385 -2.28 -9.80 16.72
C ALA A 385 -3.17 -10.41 15.63
N THR A 386 -2.77 -10.36 14.34
CA THR A 386 -3.62 -10.81 13.23
C THR A 386 -2.87 -11.37 12.03
N ASN A 387 -3.53 -12.27 11.29
CA ASN A 387 -3.08 -12.77 9.99
C ASN A 387 -3.53 -11.92 8.80
N ALA A 388 -4.36 -10.88 9.02
CA ALA A 388 -4.74 -9.95 7.96
C ALA A 388 -3.53 -9.22 7.37
N THR A 389 -3.73 -8.64 6.18
CA THR A 389 -2.78 -7.64 5.66
C THR A 389 -2.84 -6.39 6.56
N VAL A 390 -1.70 -5.89 7.03
CA VAL A 390 -1.61 -4.72 7.92
C VAL A 390 -1.01 -3.54 7.17
N VAL A 391 -1.77 -2.48 6.96
CA VAL A 391 -1.34 -1.30 6.19
C VAL A 391 -1.57 -0.02 6.99
N ALA A 392 -0.51 0.67 7.42
CA ALA A 392 -0.68 1.89 8.21
C ALA A 392 -1.53 2.95 7.47
N ASP A 393 -2.57 3.46 8.14
CA ASP A 393 -3.32 4.66 7.72
C ASP A 393 -2.63 5.89 8.32
N ILE A 394 -1.65 6.45 7.61
CA ILE A 394 -0.84 7.58 8.11
C ILE A 394 -1.55 8.90 7.80
N LYS A 395 -2.03 9.57 8.84
CA LYS A 395 -2.65 10.88 8.69
C LYS A 395 -1.60 11.99 8.58
N ILE A 396 -1.57 12.70 7.46
CA ILE A 396 -0.56 13.75 7.20
C ILE A 396 -0.90 15.11 7.82
N TYR A 397 -2.19 15.40 8.02
CA TYR A 397 -2.68 16.68 8.55
C TYR A 397 -3.34 16.48 9.91
N GLY A 398 -3.33 17.50 10.77
CA GLY A 398 -3.95 17.36 12.08
C GLY A 398 -3.86 18.63 12.92
N PRO A 399 -4.35 18.56 14.16
CA PRO A 399 -4.14 19.65 15.13
C PRO A 399 -2.67 19.83 15.49
N TYR A 400 -1.83 18.85 15.16
CA TYR A 400 -0.39 18.88 15.30
C TYR A 400 0.20 19.34 13.96
N ASP A 401 1.07 20.35 14.00
CA ASP A 401 1.76 20.91 12.82
C ASP A 401 2.81 19.92 12.29
N ASN A 402 2.34 18.79 11.74
CA ASN A 402 3.22 17.79 11.13
C ASN A 402 4.01 18.45 10.00
N ASN A 403 5.32 18.20 9.99
CA ASN A 403 6.26 18.66 8.98
C ASN A 403 6.71 17.49 8.08
N ASP A 404 7.50 17.80 7.05
CA ASP A 404 7.96 16.79 6.08
C ASP A 404 8.73 15.63 6.72
N ASN A 405 9.54 15.89 7.74
CA ASN A 405 10.32 14.85 8.40
C ASN A 405 9.40 13.89 9.15
N ASP A 406 8.31 14.36 9.73
CA ASP A 406 7.36 13.50 10.45
C ASP A 406 6.71 12.51 9.46
N ILE A 407 6.33 12.99 8.28
CA ILE A 407 5.79 12.16 7.19
C ILE A 407 6.84 11.16 6.71
N VAL A 408 8.07 11.61 6.45
CA VAL A 408 9.18 10.77 5.97
C VAL A 408 9.51 9.68 6.98
N ASN A 409 9.60 10.02 8.27
CA ASN A 409 9.89 9.08 9.34
C ASN A 409 8.77 8.04 9.47
N ALA A 410 7.50 8.46 9.37
CA ALA A 410 6.38 7.54 9.39
C ALA A 410 6.40 6.55 8.21
N ILE A 411 6.70 7.04 7.00
CA ILE A 411 6.88 6.19 5.80
C ILE A 411 8.01 5.17 6.03
N ASP A 412 9.19 5.66 6.42
CA ASP A 412 10.39 4.84 6.61
C ASP A 412 10.17 3.78 7.71
N SER A 413 9.58 4.17 8.83
CA SER A 413 9.23 3.27 9.93
C SER A 413 8.22 2.19 9.52
N SER A 414 7.16 2.56 8.77
CA SER A 414 6.21 1.60 8.24
C SER A 414 6.85 0.61 7.28
N LEU A 415 7.75 1.04 6.40
CA LEU A 415 8.47 0.17 5.47
C LEU A 415 9.39 -0.83 6.17
N LYS A 416 10.02 -0.43 7.29
CA LYS A 416 10.90 -1.27 8.12
C LYS A 416 10.15 -2.24 9.05
N SER A 417 8.88 -1.95 9.34
CA SER A 417 8.04 -2.77 10.22
C SER A 417 7.69 -4.14 9.60
N ASN A 418 7.12 -5.04 10.41
CA ASN A 418 6.48 -6.28 10.00
C ASN A 418 5.12 -6.06 9.30
N GLY A 419 4.60 -4.84 9.27
CA GLY A 419 3.40 -4.50 8.52
C GLY A 419 3.60 -4.70 7.02
N ASP A 420 2.51 -4.85 6.27
CA ASP A 420 2.55 -5.09 4.82
C ASP A 420 2.71 -3.80 4.02
N GLY A 421 2.62 -2.62 4.65
CA GLY A 421 2.90 -1.33 4.02
C GLY A 421 2.21 -0.16 4.71
N PHE A 422 1.96 0.90 3.94
CA PHE A 422 1.26 2.11 4.41
C PHE A 422 0.47 2.78 3.28
N PHE A 423 -0.40 3.71 3.66
CA PHE A 423 -0.86 4.78 2.79
C PHE A 423 -0.91 6.10 3.53
N LEU A 424 -0.68 7.20 2.81
CA LEU A 424 -0.92 8.54 3.34
C LEU A 424 -2.39 8.91 3.16
N TRP A 425 -3.09 9.15 4.26
CA TRP A 425 -4.48 9.60 4.25
C TRP A 425 -4.61 11.11 4.18
N ASP A 426 -5.61 11.52 3.40
CA ASP A 426 -5.85 12.91 3.00
C ASP A 426 -4.68 13.46 2.20
N PHE A 427 -4.24 12.68 1.23
CA PHE A 427 -3.16 13.03 0.32
C PHE A 427 -3.38 14.40 -0.35
N ASP A 428 -4.62 14.78 -0.57
CA ASP A 428 -5.04 16.06 -1.09
C ASP A 428 -4.67 17.27 -0.20
N SER A 429 -4.33 17.03 1.07
CA SER A 429 -3.74 18.05 1.96
C SER A 429 -2.22 18.21 1.82
N LEU A 430 -1.56 17.44 0.94
CA LEU A 430 -0.12 17.54 0.69
C LEU A 430 0.21 18.77 -0.19
N ASP A 431 0.04 19.96 0.38
CA ASP A 431 0.27 21.26 -0.26
C ASP A 431 1.78 21.54 -0.44
N PRO A 432 2.28 21.78 -1.67
CA PRO A 432 3.67 22.20 -1.91
C PRO A 432 4.08 23.50 -1.22
N GLY A 433 3.12 24.34 -0.80
CA GLY A 433 3.38 25.53 0.02
C GLY A 433 3.66 25.23 1.48
N ARG A 434 3.28 24.04 1.96
CA ARG A 434 3.47 23.56 3.33
C ARG A 434 4.57 22.51 3.43
N TYR A 435 4.69 21.65 2.43
CA TYR A 435 5.52 20.45 2.46
C TYR A 435 6.55 20.43 1.32
N ASN A 436 7.75 19.93 1.62
CA ASN A 436 8.76 19.54 0.64
C ASN A 436 8.35 18.23 -0.04
N ILE A 437 7.56 18.37 -1.11
CA ILE A 437 7.03 17.24 -1.88
C ILE A 437 8.15 16.32 -2.41
N ASP A 438 9.29 16.87 -2.84
CA ASP A 438 10.38 16.05 -3.35
C ASP A 438 10.97 15.14 -2.27
N LEU A 439 11.01 15.61 -1.02
CA LEU A 439 11.44 14.79 0.11
C LEU A 439 10.45 13.64 0.39
N VAL A 440 9.14 13.92 0.33
CA VAL A 440 8.10 12.89 0.49
C VAL A 440 8.14 11.88 -0.66
N LYS A 441 8.29 12.34 -1.92
CA LYS A 441 8.46 11.46 -3.09
C LYS A 441 9.65 10.54 -2.94
N LYS A 442 10.79 11.07 -2.46
CA LYS A 442 11.99 10.29 -2.18
C LYS A 442 11.76 9.26 -1.06
N ALA A 443 10.93 9.55 -0.05
CA ALA A 443 10.59 8.58 0.98
C ALA A 443 9.74 7.41 0.44
N TYR A 444 8.80 7.68 -0.47
CA TYR A 444 8.08 6.63 -1.20
C TYR A 444 9.00 5.79 -2.08
N ASN A 445 9.84 6.48 -2.85
CA ASN A 445 10.71 5.92 -3.86
C ASN A 445 12.10 6.54 -3.76
N PRO A 446 13.05 5.90 -3.05
CA PRO A 446 14.40 6.43 -2.86
C PRO A 446 15.18 6.65 -4.16
N TYR A 447 14.77 6.00 -5.24
CA TYR A 447 15.33 6.16 -6.59
C TYR A 447 14.79 7.36 -7.36
N TYR A 448 13.97 8.20 -6.73
CA TYR A 448 13.52 9.46 -7.30
C TYR A 448 14.71 10.45 -7.39
N TYR A 449 15.63 10.19 -8.32
CA TYR A 449 16.73 11.07 -8.72
C TYR A 449 16.71 11.34 -10.23
N GLY A 450 15.51 11.58 -10.75
CA GLY A 450 15.27 11.85 -12.17
C GLY A 450 14.45 10.75 -12.83
N SER A 451 13.77 11.10 -13.92
CA SER A 451 12.82 10.22 -14.61
C SER A 451 13.38 8.81 -14.80
N PRO A 452 12.59 7.75 -14.50
CA PRO A 452 12.96 6.37 -14.78
C PRO A 452 13.43 6.25 -16.23
N ARG A 453 14.63 5.70 -16.45
CA ARG A 453 15.15 5.43 -17.79
C ARG A 453 14.61 4.11 -18.33
N TYR A 454 13.30 3.90 -18.42
CA TYR A 454 12.66 2.79 -19.16
C TYR A 454 11.16 3.10 -19.30
N THR A 455 10.45 2.92 -20.42
CA THR A 455 10.71 2.48 -21.80
C THR A 455 9.82 3.34 -22.70
N SER A 456 10.39 3.96 -23.73
CA SER A 456 9.60 4.46 -24.86
C SER A 456 9.09 3.25 -25.66
N ASN A 457 7.99 2.63 -25.24
CA ASN A 457 7.18 1.74 -26.09
C ASN A 457 5.81 1.47 -25.48
N SER A 458 4.99 2.52 -25.39
CA SER A 458 3.54 2.36 -25.42
C SER A 458 2.94 3.49 -26.26
N GLN A 459 3.03 3.31 -27.58
CA GLN A 459 2.00 3.87 -28.45
C GLN A 459 0.67 3.20 -28.08
N SER A 460 -0.21 3.90 -27.38
CA SER A 460 -1.60 4.03 -27.82
C SER A 460 -2.39 5.08 -27.03
N SER A 461 -3.11 5.88 -27.81
CA SER A 461 -4.19 6.80 -27.45
C SER A 461 -3.88 7.94 -26.48
N LEU A 462 -3.55 9.11 -27.05
CA LEU A 462 -4.35 10.33 -26.85
C LEU A 462 -4.23 11.20 -28.11
N SER A 463 -5.24 11.07 -28.96
CA SER A 463 -5.57 11.97 -30.05
C SER A 463 -5.78 13.39 -29.51
N ASN A 464 -4.89 14.32 -29.88
CA ASN A 464 -5.18 15.76 -30.13
C ASN A 464 -3.93 16.61 -30.43
N TYR A 465 -2.75 16.02 -30.58
CA TYR A 465 -1.60 16.73 -31.17
C TYR A 465 -1.33 16.19 -32.57
N GLU A 466 -1.49 17.03 -33.61
CA GLU A 466 -0.87 16.75 -34.92
C GLU A 466 0.65 16.66 -34.67
N PRO A 467 1.31 15.53 -34.94
CA PRO A 467 2.73 15.40 -34.69
C PRO A 467 3.48 16.43 -35.54
N ILE A 468 4.46 17.11 -34.94
CA ILE A 468 5.42 18.00 -35.62
C ILE A 468 5.98 17.32 -36.88
N PHE A 469 6.12 15.99 -36.87
CA PHE A 469 6.52 15.20 -38.03
C PHE A 469 5.57 15.31 -39.23
N ILE A 470 4.24 15.33 -39.04
CA ILE A 470 3.27 15.51 -40.12
C ILE A 470 3.33 16.95 -40.68
N VAL A 471 3.54 17.94 -39.81
CA VAL A 471 3.72 19.34 -40.22
C VAL A 471 4.99 19.50 -41.05
N VAL A 472 6.10 18.89 -40.62
CA VAL A 472 7.38 18.89 -41.34
C VAL A 472 7.25 18.16 -42.68
N VAL A 473 6.60 17.00 -42.74
CA VAL A 473 6.38 16.28 -44.01
C VAL A 473 5.47 17.07 -44.95
N LYS A 474 4.40 17.71 -44.46
CA LYS A 474 3.55 18.60 -45.25
C LYS A 474 4.33 19.82 -45.77
N MET A 475 5.21 20.41 -44.96
CA MET A 475 6.08 21.51 -45.40
C MET A 475 7.08 21.06 -46.47
N VAL A 476 7.74 19.91 -46.29
CA VAL A 476 8.69 19.36 -47.27
C VAL A 476 7.99 19.04 -48.58
N LEU A 477 6.83 18.39 -48.55
CA LEU A 477 6.05 18.09 -49.77
C LEU A 477 5.56 19.36 -50.47
N THR A 478 5.21 20.40 -49.72
CA THR A 478 4.82 21.70 -50.27
C THR A 478 6.01 22.40 -50.95
N VAL A 479 7.18 22.40 -50.32
CA VAL A 479 8.41 22.96 -50.89
C VAL A 479 8.84 22.20 -52.14
N VAL A 480 8.78 20.86 -52.13
CA VAL A 480 9.06 20.01 -53.30
C VAL A 480 8.08 20.30 -54.44
N SER A 481 6.80 20.47 -54.14
CA SER A 481 5.78 20.80 -55.16
C SER A 481 5.98 22.18 -55.76
N ILE A 482 6.38 23.17 -54.96
CA ILE A 482 6.71 24.52 -55.43
C ILE A 482 7.97 24.48 -56.31
N LEU A 483 9.02 23.78 -55.90
CA LEU A 483 10.24 23.60 -56.70
C LEU A 483 9.95 22.89 -58.02
N PHE A 484 9.11 21.85 -58.01
CA PHE A 484 8.69 21.15 -59.22
C PHE A 484 7.91 22.06 -60.18
N LEU A 485 7.01 22.92 -59.67
CA LEU A 485 6.29 23.91 -60.47
C LEU A 485 7.21 25.02 -61.02
N ILE A 486 8.23 25.43 -60.27
CA ILE A 486 9.25 26.38 -60.74
C ILE A 486 10.07 25.76 -61.88
N LEU A 487 10.49 24.50 -61.73
CA LEU A 487 11.23 23.76 -62.76
C LEU A 487 10.38 23.54 -64.03
N LEU A 488 9.08 23.26 -63.89
CA LEU A 488 8.15 23.18 -65.01
C LEU A 488 7.95 24.54 -65.71
N LYS A 489 7.96 25.65 -64.96
CA LYS A 489 7.92 27.00 -65.56
C LYS A 489 9.21 27.41 -66.25
N GLN A 490 10.36 26.91 -65.80
CA GLN A 490 11.66 27.17 -66.43
C GLN A 490 11.86 26.36 -67.72
N LYS A 491 11.16 25.24 -67.90
CA LYS A 491 11.05 24.57 -69.21
C LYS A 491 9.97 25.22 -70.07
N ARG A 492 10.24 26.46 -70.52
CA ARG A 492 9.61 27.00 -71.73
C ARG A 492 10.51 26.70 -72.93
N PHE A 493 10.02 25.78 -73.76
CA PHE A 493 10.22 25.65 -75.21
C PHE A 493 11.65 25.79 -75.77
N VAL A 494 12.21 24.65 -76.17
CA VAL A 494 12.76 24.50 -77.52
C VAL A 494 11.71 23.81 -78.37
#